data_AF-A0A5E9AJF6-F1
#
_entry.id   AF-A0A5E9AJF6-F1
#
_cell.length_a   1.000
_cell.length_b   1.000
_cell.length_c   1.000
_cell.angle_alpha   90.00
_cell.angle_beta   90.00
_cell.angle_gamma   90.00
#
_symmetry.space_group_name_H-M   'P 1'
#
loop_
_entity.id
_entity.type
_entity.pdbx_description
1 polymer ?
#
loop_
_entity_poly.entity_id
_entity_poly.type
_entity_poly.pdbx_seq_one_letter_code
_entity_poly.pdbx_strand_id
1 'polypeptide(L)' 'EPALKALDASGPEAAAKAARQGAEATAAMQKAKAGRSAYIGRQLDTADPGAFAVAEVFAAVAALFAPA' A
#
# COMPACT_ATOMS: atom_id res chain seq x y z
N GLU A 1 9.94 -3.12 2.90
CA GLU A 1 8.86 -2.45 2.13
C GLU A 1 8.78 -3.00 0.70
N PRO A 2 7.60 -3.44 0.20
CA PRO A 2 7.47 -3.96 -1.16
C PRO A 2 7.60 -2.86 -2.24
N ALA A 3 6.98 -1.70 -2.04
CA ALA A 3 7.00 -0.59 -2.99
C ALA A 3 8.40 -0.02 -3.23
N LEU A 4 9.19 0.18 -2.16
CA LEU A 4 10.56 0.70 -2.28
C LEU A 4 11.50 -0.28 -3.00
N LYS A 5 11.35 -1.60 -2.76
CA LYS A 5 12.11 -2.61 -3.51
C LYS A 5 11.74 -2.62 -5.00
N ALA A 6 10.45 -2.49 -5.31
CA ALA A 6 9.99 -2.41 -6.70
C ALA A 6 10.41 -1.11 -7.38
N LEU A 7 10.48 0.00 -6.63
CA LEU A 7 11.00 1.28 -7.13
C LEU A 7 12.46 1.14 -7.55
N ASP A 8 13.30 0.60 -6.66
CA ASP A 8 14.73 0.41 -6.91
C ASP A 8 14.99 -0.55 -8.09
N ALA A 9 14.22 -1.64 -8.18
CA ALA A 9 14.42 -2.66 -9.20
C ALA A 9 13.74 -2.36 -10.56
N SER A 10 12.63 -1.62 -10.57
CA SER A 10 11.72 -1.58 -11.73
C SER A 10 10.95 -0.26 -11.89
N GLY A 11 11.29 0.76 -11.10
CA GLY A 11 10.78 2.12 -11.29
C GLY A 11 9.38 2.40 -10.74
N PRO A 12 8.86 3.62 -11.00
CA PRO A 12 7.68 4.17 -10.34
C PRO A 12 6.39 3.36 -10.54
N GLU A 13 6.15 2.83 -11.74
CA GLU A 13 4.94 2.07 -12.06
C GLU A 13 4.90 0.73 -11.30
N ALA A 14 6.04 0.03 -11.26
CA ALA A 14 6.17 -1.20 -10.48
C ALA A 14 6.01 -0.92 -8.97
N ALA A 15 6.56 0.20 -8.50
CA ALA A 15 6.40 0.65 -7.12
C ALA A 15 4.92 0.92 -6.77
N ALA A 16 4.17 1.60 -7.65
CA ALA A 16 2.75 1.85 -7.48
C ALA A 16 1.93 0.55 -7.41
N LYS A 17 2.21 -0.41 -8.30
CA LYS A 17 1.57 -1.73 -8.28
C LYS A 17 1.86 -2.48 -6.97
N ALA A 18 3.13 -2.50 -6.54
CA ALA A 18 3.54 -3.17 -5.31
C ALA A 18 2.96 -2.50 -4.04
N ALA A 19 2.85 -1.17 -4.02
CA ALA A 19 2.22 -0.43 -2.93
C ALA A 19 0.73 -0.77 -2.82
N ARG A 20 0.01 -0.80 -3.96
CA ARG A 20 -1.42 -1.13 -4.00
C ARG A 20 -1.70 -2.57 -3.56
N GLN A 21 -0.92 -3.53 -4.06
CA GLN A 21 -1.03 -4.93 -3.61
C GLN A 21 -0.75 -5.06 -2.11
N GLY A 22 0.24 -4.32 -1.60
CA GLY A 22 0.53 -4.28 -0.16
C GLY A 22 -0.64 -3.74 0.66
N ALA A 23 -1.28 -2.66 0.21
CA ALA A 23 -2.47 -2.10 0.85
C ALA A 23 -3.65 -3.07 0.82
N GLU A 24 -3.97 -3.66 -0.34
CA GLU A 24 -5.05 -4.64 -0.49
C GLU A 24 -4.84 -5.88 0.40
N ALA A 25 -3.60 -6.36 0.54
CA ALA A 25 -3.27 -7.47 1.42
C ALA A 25 -3.55 -7.21 2.91
N THR A 26 -3.61 -5.95 3.34
CA THR A 26 -3.96 -5.61 4.73
C THR A 26 -5.43 -5.92 5.05
N ALA A 27 -6.33 -5.89 4.06
CA ALA A 27 -7.74 -6.26 4.25
C ALA A 27 -7.92 -7.76 4.55
N ALA A 28 -6.97 -8.60 4.16
CA ALA A 28 -6.98 -10.03 4.47
C ALA A 28 -6.38 -10.34 5.86
N MET A 29 -5.82 -9.35 6.56
CA MET A 29 -5.18 -9.56 7.86
C MET A 29 -6.23 -9.76 8.95
N GLN A 30 -6.11 -10.88 9.67
CA GLN A 30 -7.00 -11.21 10.78
C GLN A 30 -6.79 -10.34 12.02
N LYS A 31 -5.65 -9.64 12.12
CA LYS A 31 -5.30 -8.83 13.28
C LYS A 31 -4.27 -7.77 12.94
N ALA A 32 -4.59 -6.51 13.27
CA ALA A 32 -3.65 -5.42 13.28
C ALA A 32 -2.80 -5.49 14.55
N LYS A 33 -1.49 -5.30 14.40
CA LYS A 33 -0.52 -5.35 15.51
C LYS A 33 -0.16 -3.96 16.04
N ALA A 34 -0.62 -2.89 15.40
CA ALA A 34 -0.28 -1.51 15.73
C ALA A 34 -1.40 -0.55 15.30
N GLY A 35 -1.33 0.70 15.77
CA GLY A 35 -2.27 1.77 15.41
C GLY A 35 -3.67 1.60 16.01
N ARG A 36 -4.60 2.46 15.58
CA ARG A 36 -6.00 2.44 16.05
C ARG A 36 -6.75 1.17 15.64
N SER A 37 -6.37 0.56 14.51
CA SER A 37 -6.91 -0.71 14.02
C SER A 37 -6.64 -1.88 14.99
N ALA A 38 -5.62 -1.79 15.84
CA ALA A 38 -5.35 -2.82 16.85
C ALA A 38 -6.39 -2.85 17.99
N TYR A 39 -7.23 -1.82 18.14
CA TYR A 39 -8.24 -1.74 19.21
C TYR A 39 -9.49 -2.59 18.93
N ILE A 40 -9.80 -2.84 17.65
CA ILE A 40 -11.07 -3.43 17.21
C ILE A 40 -10.96 -4.93 16.86
N GLY A 41 -9.81 -5.56 17.09
CA GLY A 41 -9.64 -7.01 16.95
C GLY A 41 -9.75 -7.50 15.50
N ARG A 42 -10.64 -8.48 15.24
CA ARG A 42 -10.78 -9.20 13.95
C ARG A 42 -11.58 -8.43 12.88
N GLN A 43 -12.09 -7.25 13.20
CA GLN A 43 -12.93 -6.47 12.30
C GLN A 43 -12.08 -5.58 11.38
N LEU A 44 -11.34 -6.22 10.46
CA LEU A 44 -10.43 -5.58 9.52
C LEU A 44 -10.82 -5.88 8.06
N ASP A 45 -12.12 -5.88 7.76
CA ASP A 45 -12.65 -6.15 6.41
C ASP A 45 -12.35 -5.02 5.40
N THR A 46 -11.40 -4.14 5.71
CA THR A 46 -11.01 -2.99 4.90
C THR A 46 -9.51 -2.83 4.99
N ALA A 47 -8.90 -2.38 3.89
CA ALA A 47 -7.48 -2.08 3.86
C ALA A 47 -7.11 -1.05 4.94
N ASP A 48 -5.92 -1.21 5.51
CA ASP A 48 -5.32 -0.24 6.41
C ASP A 48 -5.27 1.14 5.73
N PRO A 49 -5.90 2.18 6.31
CA PRO A 49 -5.94 3.50 5.69
C PRO A 49 -4.54 4.11 5.45
N GLY A 50 -3.57 3.78 6.30
CA GLY A 50 -2.19 4.25 6.14
C GLY A 50 -1.51 3.60 4.93
N ALA A 51 -1.63 2.28 4.80
CA ALA A 51 -1.13 1.56 3.63
C ALA A 51 -1.81 2.03 2.33
N PHE A 52 -3.13 2.28 2.37
CA PHE A 52 -3.87 2.83 1.25
C PHE A 52 -3.36 4.23 0.85
N ALA A 53 -3.15 5.13 1.81
CA ALA A 53 -2.59 6.46 1.53
C ALA A 53 -1.20 6.37 0.88
N VAL A 54 -0.35 5.45 1.33
CA VAL A 54 0.96 5.21 0.70
C VAL A 54 0.80 4.72 -0.75
N ALA A 55 -0.16 3.83 -1.02
CA ALA A 55 -0.43 3.37 -2.39
C ALA A 55 -0.87 4.52 -3.31
N GLU A 56 -1.72 5.42 -2.83
CA GLU A 56 -2.14 6.61 -3.59
C GLU A 56 -0.98 7.57 -3.87
N VAL A 57 -0.06 7.74 -2.91
CA VAL A 57 1.17 8.53 -3.14
C VAL A 57 2.02 7.91 -4.25
N PHE A 58 2.26 6.60 -4.22
CA PHE A 58 3.02 5.96 -5.31
C PHE A 58 2.28 6.01 -6.65
N ALA A 59 0.94 5.93 -6.67
CA ALA A 59 0.16 6.10 -7.88
C ALA A 59 0.32 7.52 -8.46
N ALA A 60 0.24 8.55 -7.62
CA ALA A 60 0.48 9.93 -8.04
C ALA A 60 1.91 10.12 -8.56
N VAL A 61 2.90 9.55 -7.88
CA VAL A 61 4.30 9.58 -8.34
C VAL A 61 4.44 8.89 -9.71
N ALA A 62 3.88 7.70 -9.90
CA ALA A 62 3.93 7.01 -11.20
C ALA A 62 3.30 7.86 -12.31
N ALA A 63 2.17 8.53 -12.04
CA ALA A 63 1.52 9.42 -13.00
C ALA A 63 2.39 10.63 -13.39
N LEU A 64 3.25 11.14 -12.50
CA LEU A 64 4.20 12.22 -12.83
C LEU A 64 5.30 11.77 -13.80
N PHE A 65 5.57 10.47 -13.91
CA PHE A 65 6.61 9.90 -14.78
C PHE A 65 6.05 9.14 -15.98
N ALA A 66 4.72 9.07 -16.14
CA ALA A 66 4.09 8.42 -17.28
C ALA A 66 4.38 9.23 -18.56
N PRO A 67 4.67 8.56 -19.70
CA PRO A 67 4.82 9.26 -20.97
C PRO A 67 3.50 9.94 -21.36
N ALA A 68 3.63 11.15 -21.94
CA ALA A 68 2.51 11.96 -22.42
C ALA A 68 1.78 11.34 -23.62
#